data_AF-A0A1G7EDK0-F1
#
_entry.id   AF-A0A1G7EDK0-F1
#
_cell.length_a   1.000
_cell.length_b   1.000
_cell.length_c   1.000
_cell.angle_alpha   90.00
_cell.angle_beta   90.00
_cell.angle_gamma   90.00
#
_symmetry.space_group_name_H-M   'P 1'
#
loop_
_entity.id
_entity.type
_entity.pdbx_description
1 polymer ?
#
loop_
_entity_poly.entity_id
_entity_poly.type
_entity_poly.pdbx_seq_one_letter_code
_entity_poly.pdbx_strand_id
1 'polypeptide(L)'
;RSVLPVNTMAIAMGLHPRCGNEDNLWAPNGEAKITSAEQVRQLVRVAKELGREVATGKEARDIYGIGKSYKDADETLAKLGYAPNRKPGQTGFTQHA
;
A
#
# COMPACT_ATOMS: atom_id res chain seq x y z
N ARG A 1 16.30 -10.65 6.77
CA ARG A 1 15.76 -10.71 8.17
C ARG A 1 14.72 -9.62 8.47
N SER A 2 14.96 -8.33 8.18
CA SER A 2 14.06 -7.23 8.60
C SER A 2 12.70 -7.14 7.90
N VAL A 3 12.50 -7.84 6.79
CA VAL A 3 11.28 -7.73 5.97
C VAL A 3 10.01 -8.14 6.72
N LEU A 4 10.01 -9.29 7.42
CA LEU A 4 8.82 -9.73 8.15
C LEU A 4 8.46 -8.77 9.31
N PRO A 5 9.40 -8.37 10.20
CA PRO A 5 9.12 -7.40 11.26
C PRO A 5 8.56 -6.06 10.76
N VAL A 6 9.15 -5.47 9.70
CA VAL A 6 8.68 -4.20 9.11
C VAL A 6 7.28 -4.35 8.54
N ASN A 7 6.99 -5.46 7.85
CA ASN A 7 5.65 -5.73 7.35
C ASN A 7 4.65 -5.94 8.48
N THR A 8 5.00 -6.64 9.56
CA THR A 8 4.11 -6.81 10.71
C THR A 8 3.77 -5.46 11.35
N MET A 9 4.76 -4.57 11.51
CA MET A 9 4.53 -3.20 11.98
C MET A 9 3.60 -2.44 11.03
N ALA A 10 3.84 -2.50 9.73
CA ALA A 10 2.98 -1.87 8.73
C ALA A 10 1.54 -2.40 8.80
N ILE A 11 1.36 -3.72 8.95
CA ILE A 11 0.03 -4.32 9.10
C ILE A 11 -0.66 -3.80 10.37
N ALA A 12 0.04 -3.75 11.51
CA ALA A 12 -0.54 -3.24 12.75
C ALA A 12 -0.97 -1.75 12.66
N MET A 13 -0.26 -0.95 11.85
CA MET A 13 -0.56 0.47 11.64
C MET A 13 -1.64 0.74 10.58
N GLY A 14 -2.25 -0.30 10.00
CA GLY A 14 -3.24 -0.15 8.93
C GLY A 14 -2.66 0.04 7.53
N LEU A 15 -1.34 -0.02 7.36
CA LEU A 15 -0.66 0.14 6.07
C LEU A 15 -0.72 -1.15 5.22
N HIS A 16 -0.31 -1.05 3.95
CA HIS A 16 -0.20 -2.18 3.02
C HIS A 16 1.24 -2.75 3.02
N PRO A 17 1.42 -4.05 3.31
CA PRO A 17 2.76 -4.67 3.33
C PRO A 17 3.24 -5.08 1.93
N ARG A 18 4.56 -5.24 1.76
CA ARG A 18 5.24 -5.74 0.54
C ARG A 18 6.26 -6.82 0.90
N CYS A 19 6.27 -7.92 0.15
CA CYS A 19 7.29 -8.96 0.29
C CYS A 19 7.63 -9.63 -1.04
N GLY A 20 8.74 -10.34 -1.07
CA GLY A 20 9.15 -11.21 -2.17
C GLY A 20 10.65 -11.49 -2.14
N ASN A 21 11.09 -12.37 -3.04
CA ASN A 21 12.51 -12.69 -3.22
C ASN A 21 13.37 -11.47 -3.61
N GLU A 22 12.76 -10.44 -4.19
CA GLU A 22 13.41 -9.15 -4.46
C GLU A 22 13.91 -8.49 -3.16
N ASP A 23 13.09 -8.51 -2.12
CA ASP A 23 13.39 -7.84 -0.85
C ASP A 23 14.23 -8.73 0.08
N ASN A 24 13.95 -10.04 0.09
CA ASN A 24 14.58 -10.98 1.02
C ASN A 24 14.47 -12.42 0.52
N LEU A 25 15.58 -13.15 0.57
CA LEU A 25 15.66 -14.55 0.12
C LEU A 25 15.56 -15.58 1.26
N TRP A 26 15.54 -15.14 2.52
CA TRP A 26 15.78 -15.99 3.68
C TRP A 26 14.57 -16.09 4.60
N ALA A 27 14.34 -17.26 5.19
CA ALA A 27 13.36 -17.45 6.26
C ALA A 27 13.70 -16.55 7.48
N PRO A 28 12.74 -16.29 8.40
CA PRO A 28 12.96 -15.38 9.54
C PRO A 28 14.15 -15.77 10.44
N ASN A 29 14.39 -17.07 10.63
CA ASN A 29 15.55 -17.59 11.35
C ASN A 29 16.88 -17.39 10.57
N GLY A 30 16.81 -17.20 9.25
CA GLY A 30 17.98 -17.02 8.37
C GLY A 30 18.59 -18.33 7.87
N GLU A 31 18.01 -19.49 8.21
CA GLU A 31 18.65 -20.80 7.98
C GLU A 31 18.25 -21.43 6.65
N ALA A 32 17.06 -21.08 6.13
CA ALA A 32 16.52 -21.63 4.89
C ALA A 32 16.20 -20.52 3.88
N LYS A 33 16.30 -20.85 2.59
CA LYS A 33 15.72 -20.02 1.54
C LYS A 33 14.20 -20.17 1.55
N ILE A 34 13.51 -19.09 1.22
CA ILE A 34 12.05 -19.05 1.18
C ILE A 34 11.61 -18.38 -0.12
N THR A 35 10.55 -18.90 -0.73
CA THR A 35 9.97 -18.37 -1.97
C THR A 35 9.07 -17.17 -1.69
N SER A 36 8.84 -16.33 -2.71
CA SER A 36 7.87 -15.22 -2.60
C SER A 36 6.48 -15.70 -2.18
N ALA A 37 6.03 -16.87 -2.65
CA ALA A 37 4.72 -17.42 -2.30
C ALA A 37 4.63 -17.82 -0.82
N GLU A 38 5.71 -18.33 -0.24
CA GLU A 38 5.77 -18.63 1.20
C GLU A 38 5.80 -17.36 2.05
N GLN A 39 6.52 -16.32 1.61
CA GLN A 39 6.51 -15.01 2.26
C GLN A 39 5.11 -14.38 2.23
N VAL A 40 4.40 -14.45 1.10
CA VAL A 40 3.01 -14.01 1.00
C VAL A 40 2.13 -14.76 2.00
N ARG A 41 2.24 -16.09 2.09
CA ARG A 41 1.47 -16.88 3.07
C ARG A 41 1.73 -16.45 4.52
N GLN A 42 2.96 -16.10 4.86
CA GLN A 42 3.30 -15.57 6.19
C GLN A 42 2.56 -14.26 6.47
N LEU A 43 2.57 -13.32 5.51
CA LEU A 43 1.87 -12.04 5.68
C LEU A 43 0.35 -12.19 5.71
N VAL A 44 -0.22 -13.07 4.89
CA VAL A 44 -1.67 -13.37 4.93
C VAL A 44 -2.07 -13.90 6.31
N ARG A 45 -1.27 -14.80 6.90
CA ARG A 45 -1.52 -15.31 8.25
C ARG A 45 -1.50 -14.17 9.28
N VAL A 46 -0.45 -13.35 9.29
CA VAL A 46 -0.31 -12.23 10.24
C VAL A 46 -1.45 -11.21 10.07
N ALA A 47 -1.84 -10.88 8.84
CA ALA A 47 -2.97 -9.97 8.60
C ALA A 47 -4.28 -10.50 9.18
N LYS A 48 -4.56 -11.80 8.99
CA LYS A 48 -5.76 -12.46 9.54
C LYS A 48 -5.75 -12.55 11.07
N GLU A 49 -4.60 -12.79 11.69
CA GLU A 49 -4.46 -12.75 13.15
C GLU A 49 -4.82 -11.36 13.73
N LEU A 50 -4.65 -10.30 12.95
CA LEU A 50 -5.02 -8.92 13.29
C LEU A 50 -6.41 -8.51 12.76
N GLY A 51 -7.22 -9.46 12.29
CA GLY A 51 -8.57 -9.21 11.78
C GLY A 51 -8.61 -8.39 10.47
N ARG A 52 -7.52 -8.37 9.71
CA ARG A 52 -7.42 -7.67 8.42
C ARG A 52 -7.48 -8.66 7.26
N GLU A 53 -8.53 -8.54 6.44
CA GLU A 53 -8.65 -9.34 5.22
C GLU A 53 -7.70 -8.87 4.11
N VAL A 54 -7.32 -9.80 3.23
CA VAL A 54 -6.41 -9.54 2.12
C VAL A 54 -7.21 -9.27 0.85
N ALA A 55 -7.00 -8.10 0.26
CA ALA A 55 -7.67 -7.70 -0.97
C ALA A 55 -7.34 -8.65 -2.13
N THR A 56 -8.36 -9.02 -2.89
CA THR A 56 -8.23 -9.64 -4.21
C THR A 56 -7.59 -8.68 -5.20
N GLY A 57 -7.11 -9.20 -6.33
CA GLY A 57 -6.56 -8.35 -7.39
C GLY A 57 -7.57 -7.35 -7.98
N LYS A 58 -8.87 -7.66 -7.92
CA LYS A 58 -9.93 -6.73 -8.34
C LYS A 58 -10.07 -5.60 -7.33
N GLU A 59 -10.22 -5.93 -6.05
CA GLU A 59 -10.33 -4.94 -4.97
C GLU A 59 -9.09 -4.04 -4.90
N ALA A 60 -7.89 -4.60 -5.09
CA ALA A 60 -6.66 -3.81 -5.15
C ALA A 60 -6.70 -2.76 -6.28
N ARG A 61 -7.16 -3.13 -7.49
CA ARG A 61 -7.34 -2.15 -8.59
C ARG A 61 -8.35 -1.08 -8.23
N ASP A 62 -9.45 -1.45 -7.59
CA ASP A 62 -10.50 -0.52 -7.19
C ASP A 62 -10.00 0.47 -6.11
N ILE A 63 -9.29 -0.03 -5.10
CA ILE A 63 -8.64 0.74 -4.02
C ILE A 63 -7.64 1.75 -4.60
N TYR A 64 -6.74 1.30 -5.47
CA TYR A 64 -5.70 2.16 -6.05
C TYR A 64 -6.20 3.00 -7.26
N GLY A 65 -7.45 2.81 -7.70
CA GLY A 65 -7.98 3.48 -8.88
C GLY A 65 -7.27 3.11 -10.19
N ILE A 66 -6.65 1.93 -10.25
CA ILE A 66 -5.91 1.47 -11.44
C ILE A 66 -6.91 1.24 -12.59
N GLY A 67 -6.64 1.88 -13.73
CA GLY A 67 -7.51 1.83 -14.91
C GLY A 67 -8.64 2.86 -14.90
N LYS A 68 -8.72 3.72 -13.87
CA LYS A 68 -9.60 4.89 -13.88
C LYS A 68 -8.90 6.05 -14.58
N SER A 69 -9.63 6.72 -15.46
CA SER A 69 -9.23 7.97 -16.10
C SER A 69 -10.26 9.03 -15.80
N TYR A 70 -9.81 10.27 -15.66
CA TYR A 70 -10.66 11.44 -15.42
C TYR A 70 -10.55 12.40 -16.59
N LYS A 71 -11.48 13.34 -16.68
CA LYS A 71 -11.56 14.32 -17.76
C LYS A 71 -10.32 15.21 -17.82
N ASP A 72 -9.85 15.66 -16.65
CA ASP A 72 -8.74 16.59 -16.52
C ASP A 72 -8.03 16.46 -15.16
N ALA A 73 -6.99 17.27 -14.97
CA ALA A 73 -6.19 17.28 -13.75
C ALA A 73 -7.00 17.75 -12.53
N ASP A 74 -7.94 18.68 -12.71
CA ASP A 74 -8.75 19.22 -11.61
C ASP A 74 -9.73 18.17 -11.10
N GLU A 75 -10.38 17.42 -11.99
CA GLU A 75 -11.22 16.28 -11.61
C GLU A 75 -10.40 15.19 -10.88
N THR A 76 -9.18 14.91 -11.35
CA THR A 76 -8.29 13.93 -10.71
C THR A 76 -7.98 14.32 -9.26
N LEU A 77 -7.57 15.57 -9.03
CA LEU A 77 -7.27 16.08 -7.70
C LEU A 77 -8.48 16.00 -6.78
N ALA A 78 -9.65 16.39 -7.27
CA ALA A 78 -10.90 16.32 -6.51
C ALA A 78 -11.24 14.87 -6.11
N LYS A 79 -11.08 13.90 -7.03
CA LYS A 79 -11.35 12.48 -6.76
C LYS A 79 -10.35 11.85 -5.78
N LEU A 80 -9.12 12.35 -5.74
CA LEU A 80 -8.10 11.93 -4.77
C LEU A 80 -8.21 12.64 -3.41
N GLY A 81 -9.12 13.60 -3.26
CA GLY A 81 -9.24 14.41 -2.05
C GLY A 81 -8.10 15.42 -1.86
N TYR A 82 -7.39 15.77 -2.93
CA TYR A 82 -6.34 16.78 -2.91
C TYR A 82 -6.88 18.17 -3.20
N ALA A 83 -6.10 19.18 -2.82
CA ALA A 83 -6.40 20.56 -3.16
C ALA A 83 -6.39 20.74 -4.70
N PRO A 84 -7.24 21.61 -5.25
CA PRO A 84 -7.26 21.87 -6.68
C PRO A 84 -5.98 22.59 -7.13
N ASN A 85 -5.76 22.67 -8.45
CA ASN A 85 -4.62 23.38 -8.99
C ASN A 85 -4.65 24.87 -8.61
N ARG A 86 -3.48 25.44 -8.30
CA ARG A 86 -3.36 26.88 -8.06
C ARG A 86 -3.72 27.66 -9.31
N LYS A 87 -4.42 28.79 -9.15
CA LYS A 87 -4.65 29.72 -10.26
C LYS A 87 -3.39 30.58 -10.49
N PRO A 88 -3.21 31.14 -11.71
CA PRO A 88 -2.18 32.15 -11.94
C PRO A 88 -2.32 33.31 -10.94
N GLY A 89 -1.21 33.73 -10.32
CA GLY A 89 -1.18 34.78 -9.30
C GLY A 89 -1.58 34.33 -7.88
N GLN A 90 -1.99 33.08 -7.66
CA GLN A 90 -2.32 32.56 -6.33
C GLN A 90 -1.12 31.87 -5.67
N THR A 91 -0.79 32.25 -4.43
CA THR A 91 0.25 31.61 -3.61
C THR A 91 -0.35 30.51 -2.73
N GLY A 92 -0.37 29.28 -3.25
CA GLY A 92 -0.76 28.08 -2.51
C GLY A 92 -2.25 27.99 -2.16
N PHE A 93 -2.61 26.86 -1.55
CA PHE A 93 -3.88 26.66 -0.87
C PHE A 93 -3.59 26.61 0.63
N THR A 94 -3.94 27.66 1.37
CA THR A 94 -4.07 27.55 2.81
C THR A 94 -5.34 26.74 3.07
N GLN A 95 -5.21 25.50 3.55
CA GLN A 95 -6.31 24.89 4.28
C GLN A 95 -6.49 25.74 5.53
N HIS A 96 -7.32 26.79 5.46
CA HIS A 96 -7.88 27.35 6.68
C HIS A 96 -8.80 26.25 7.22
N ALA A 97 -8.35 25.67 8.33
CA ALA A 97 -9.09 24.70 9.14
C ALA A 97 -10.49 25.21 9.49
#